data_AF-H9FG14-F1
#
_entry.id   AF-H9FG14-F1
#
_cell.length_a   1.000
_cell.length_b   1.000
_cell.length_c   1.000
_cell.angle_alpha   90.00
_cell.angle_beta   90.00
_cell.angle_gamma   90.00
#
_symmetry.space_group_name_H-M   'P 1'
#
loop_
_entity.id
_entity.type
_entity.pdbx_description
1 polymer ?
#
loop_
_entity_poly.entity_id
_entity_poly.type
_entity_poly.pdbx_seq_one_letter_code
_entity_poly.pdbx_strand_id
1 'polypeptide(L)'
;KLDIQALRGVSLSTRQDDFFILQEDAVDSFLESVFKTEFVSLLCKRFEEATRRPLPLTFSDTLQFRVKKEGWGGGGTRSVTFSRGSGDLAVLKVGGRTLTVSVGDGLPKSSKPTRK
;
A
#
# COMPACT_ATOMS: atom_id res chain seq x y z
N LYS A 1 11.57 -1.33 14.08
CA LYS A 1 11.43 0.14 14.19
C LYS A 1 11.54 0.70 12.78
N LEU A 2 10.53 1.42 12.29
CA LEU A 2 10.56 2.03 10.96
C LEU A 2 11.52 3.23 11.00
N ASP A 3 12.49 3.26 10.10
CA ASP A 3 13.34 4.43 9.93
C ASP A 3 12.66 5.39 8.95
N ILE A 4 12.11 6.47 9.51
CA ILE A 4 11.36 7.48 8.74
C ILE A 4 12.25 8.13 7.68
N GLN A 5 13.55 8.31 7.95
CA GLN A 5 14.44 8.98 7.00
C GLN A 5 14.80 8.09 5.81
N ALA A 6 14.74 6.77 5.97
CA ALA A 6 14.99 5.78 4.91
C ALA A 6 13.77 5.55 3.99
N LEU A 7 12.63 6.20 4.26
CA LEU A 7 11.46 6.13 3.39
C LEU A 7 11.64 6.97 2.13
N ARG A 8 11.33 6.35 1.00
CA ARG A 8 11.30 6.98 -0.32
C ARG A 8 9.89 7.37 -0.74
N GLY A 9 8.88 6.67 -0.25
CA GLY A 9 7.48 6.94 -0.57
C GLY A 9 6.52 5.85 -0.08
N VAL A 10 5.24 6.04 -0.41
CA VAL A 10 4.18 5.06 -0.17
C VAL A 10 3.41 4.85 -1.48
N SER A 11 3.13 3.60 -1.82
CA SER A 11 2.24 3.26 -2.92
C SER A 11 0.91 2.72 -2.42
N LEU A 12 -0.17 3.17 -3.03
CA LEU A 12 -1.55 2.92 -2.64
C LEU A 12 -2.35 2.49 -3.87
N SER A 13 -3.35 1.64 -3.69
CA SER A 13 -4.34 1.39 -4.75
C SER A 13 -5.33 2.54 -4.86
N THR A 14 -6.14 2.55 -5.92
CA THR A 14 -7.29 3.47 -6.03
C THR A 14 -8.60 2.87 -5.50
N ARG A 15 -8.54 1.67 -4.89
CA ARG A 15 -9.68 0.88 -4.42
C ARG A 15 -9.92 1.02 -2.92
N GLN A 16 -11.13 0.66 -2.48
CA GLN A 16 -11.46 0.60 -1.05
C GLN A 16 -10.92 -0.69 -0.42
N ASP A 17 -9.59 -0.82 -0.42
CA ASP A 17 -8.88 -1.86 0.31
C ASP A 17 -8.10 -1.28 1.50
N ASP A 18 -7.42 -2.17 2.21
CA ASP A 18 -6.60 -1.88 3.37
C ASP A 18 -5.09 -2.04 3.09
N PHE A 19 -4.68 -2.19 1.83
CA PHE A 19 -3.30 -2.48 1.46
C PHE A 19 -2.51 -1.24 1.04
N PHE A 20 -1.22 -1.24 1.37
CA PHE A 20 -0.26 -0.24 0.92
C PHE A 20 1.16 -0.79 0.90
N ILE A 21 2.06 -0.10 0.20
CA ILE A 21 3.48 -0.46 0.14
C ILE A 21 4.30 0.69 0.71
N LEU A 22 5.11 0.40 1.72
CA LEU A 22 6.18 1.30 2.15
C LEU A 22 7.41 1.07 1.27
N GLN A 23 7.87 2.13 0.62
CA GLN A 23 9.06 2.08 -0.22
C GLN A 23 10.26 2.52 0.63
N GLU A 24 11.10 1.56 1.00
CA GLU A 24 12.34 1.80 1.75
C GLU A 24 13.54 1.63 0.81
N ASP A 25 14.74 2.02 1.24
CA ASP A 25 15.95 1.96 0.41
C ASP A 25 16.30 0.52 -0.03
N ALA A 26 16.27 -0.44 0.90
CA ALA A 26 16.69 -1.81 0.63
C ALA A 26 15.56 -2.68 0.06
N VAL A 27 14.46 -2.80 0.79
CA VAL A 27 13.34 -3.72 0.52
C VAL A 27 12.05 -2.96 0.77
N ASP A 28 11.07 -3.15 -0.10
CA ASP A 28 9.76 -2.54 0.09
C ASP A 28 8.88 -3.46 0.94
N SER A 29 8.03 -2.87 1.78
CA SER A 29 7.14 -3.61 2.69
C SER A 29 5.69 -3.52 2.20
N PHE A 30 5.10 -4.65 1.81
CA PHE A 30 3.66 -4.75 1.51
C PHE A 30 2.89 -5.03 2.80
N LEU A 31 1.95 -4.14 3.16
CA LEU A 31 1.26 -4.14 4.46
C LEU A 31 -0.25 -4.02 4.28
N GLU A 32 -0.98 -4.54 5.26
CA GLU A 32 -2.43 -4.44 5.40
C GLU A 32 -2.78 -3.72 6.71
N SER A 33 -3.67 -2.73 6.64
CA SER A 33 -4.20 -2.04 7.82
C SER A 33 -5.58 -1.47 7.54
N VAL A 34 -6.56 -1.84 8.37
CA VAL A 34 -7.90 -1.23 8.38
C VAL A 34 -7.85 0.29 8.65
N PHE A 35 -6.78 0.75 9.28
CA PHE A 35 -6.52 2.18 9.52
C PHE A 35 -5.60 2.80 8.46
N LYS A 36 -5.58 2.29 7.22
CA LYS A 36 -4.68 2.74 6.13
C LYS A 36 -4.65 4.26 5.99
N THR A 37 -5.81 4.91 5.91
CA THR A 37 -5.90 6.37 5.75
C THR A 37 -5.29 7.13 6.94
N GLU A 38 -5.61 6.70 8.16
CA GLU A 38 -5.07 7.29 9.40
C GLU A 38 -3.55 7.10 9.46
N PHE A 39 -3.10 5.87 9.22
CA PHE A 39 -1.69 5.49 9.25
C PHE A 39 -0.87 6.30 8.24
N VAL A 40 -1.31 6.35 6.98
CA VAL A 40 -0.60 7.09 5.92
C VAL A 40 -0.61 8.58 6.21
N SER A 41 -1.72 9.13 6.73
CA SER A 41 -1.81 10.56 7.09
C SER A 41 -0.81 10.92 8.20
N LEU A 42 -0.74 10.10 9.25
CA LEU A 42 0.21 10.28 10.33
C LEU A 42 1.66 10.09 9.85
N LEU A 43 1.90 9.10 8.99
CA LEU A 43 3.22 8.85 8.43
C LEU A 43 3.71 10.03 7.58
N CYS A 44 2.85 10.58 6.72
CA CYS A 44 3.18 11.77 5.92
C CYS A 44 3.56 12.95 6.82
N LYS A 45 2.76 13.21 7.86
CA LYS A 45 3.03 14.28 8.83
C LYS A 45 4.38 14.09 9.52
N ARG A 46 4.63 12.91 10.08
CA ARG A 46 5.88 12.58 10.78
C ARG A 46 7.10 12.63 9.87
N PHE A 47 6.94 12.21 8.61
CA PHE A 47 8.00 12.27 7.61
C PHE A 47 8.35 13.71 7.24
N GLU A 48 7.36 14.56 7.01
CA GLU A 48 7.58 15.97 6.68
C GLU A 48 8.22 16.73 7.86
N GLU A 49 7.78 16.46 9.09
CA GLU A 49 8.41 16.99 10.32
C GLU A 49 9.89 16.61 10.40
N ALA A 50 10.23 15.36 10.10
CA ALA A 50 11.59 14.82 10.25
C ALA A 50 12.54 15.18 9.10
N THR A 51 12.02 15.32 7.86
CA THR A 51 12.84 15.45 6.64
C THR A 51 12.70 16.81 5.95
N ARG A 52 11.76 17.65 6.39
CA ARG A 52 11.42 18.95 5.78
C ARG A 52 11.01 18.84 4.31
N ARG A 53 10.54 17.67 3.87
CA ARG A 53 9.99 17.43 2.53
C ARG A 53 8.75 16.54 2.62
N PRO A 54 7.79 16.65 1.69
CA PRO A 54 6.62 15.80 1.68
C PRO A 54 7.00 14.35 1.33
N LEU A 55 6.29 13.38 1.93
CA LEU A 55 6.41 11.97 1.59
C LEU A 55 5.71 11.71 0.24
N PRO A 56 6.41 11.18 -0.79
CA PRO A 56 5.78 10.88 -2.06
C PRO A 56 4.69 9.81 -1.92
N LEU A 57 3.49 10.09 -2.42
CA LEU A 57 2.38 9.14 -2.52
C LEU A 57 2.13 8.80 -3.98
N THR A 58 2.13 7.52 -4.32
CA THR A 58 1.81 7.03 -5.67
C THR A 58 0.55 6.20 -5.63
N PHE A 59 -0.38 6.48 -6.55
CA PHE A 59 -1.64 5.75 -6.66
C PHE A 59 -1.69 4.95 -7.95
N SER A 60 -1.88 3.64 -7.86
CA SER A 60 -2.01 2.76 -9.02
C SER A 60 -2.71 1.46 -8.63
N ASP A 61 -3.55 0.94 -9.51
CA ASP A 61 -4.16 -0.38 -9.34
C ASP A 61 -3.20 -1.51 -9.69
N THR A 62 -2.00 -1.23 -10.20
CA THR A 62 -0.92 -2.21 -10.30
C THR A 62 0.30 -1.67 -9.57
N LEU A 63 0.64 -2.31 -8.47
CA LEU A 63 1.75 -1.95 -7.62
C LEU A 63 2.87 -2.99 -7.73
N GLN A 64 4.11 -2.52 -7.66
CA GLN A 64 5.29 -3.38 -7.67
C GLN A 64 6.16 -3.09 -6.46
N PHE A 65 6.71 -4.14 -5.85
CA PHE A 65 7.54 -4.01 -4.66
C PHE A 65 8.71 -4.99 -4.69
N ARG A 66 9.87 -4.53 -4.20
CA ARG A 66 11.08 -5.35 -4.09
C ARG A 66 11.00 -6.19 -2.82
N VAL A 67 11.12 -7.50 -2.94
CA VAL A 67 11.15 -8.41 -1.78
C VAL A 67 12.57 -8.69 -1.31
N LYS A 68 12.71 -8.91 0.01
CA LYS A 68 13.98 -9.29 0.63
C LYS A 68 14.44 -10.64 0.08
N LYS A 69 15.75 -10.75 -0.16
CA LYS A 69 16.39 -12.02 -0.51
C LYS A 69 16.41 -12.93 0.72
N GLU A 70 15.64 -14.01 0.71
CA GLU A 70 15.86 -15.15 1.59
C GLU A 70 16.48 -16.30 0.76
N GLY A 71 17.80 -16.52 0.88
CA GLY A 71 18.51 -17.65 0.28
C GLY A 71 19.32 -17.39 -1.01
N TRP A 72 19.82 -18.48 -1.62
CA TRP A 72 20.72 -18.51 -2.79
C TRP A 72 20.01 -18.39 -4.16
N GLY A 73 18.77 -17.91 -4.20
CA GLY A 73 17.93 -17.92 -5.42
C GLY A 73 17.10 -16.65 -5.60
N GLY A 74 17.76 -15.50 -5.71
CA GLY A 74 17.22 -14.27 -6.31
C GLY A 74 16.28 -13.43 -5.43
N GLY A 75 16.73 -12.22 -5.11
CA GLY A 75 15.80 -11.11 -4.86
C GLY A 75 14.99 -10.82 -6.13
N GLY A 76 13.79 -10.26 -5.98
CA GLY A 76 12.90 -10.03 -7.12
C GLY A 76 11.84 -8.98 -6.86
N THR A 77 11.17 -8.59 -7.93
CA THR A 77 9.99 -7.71 -7.86
C THR A 77 8.74 -8.57 -7.87
N ARG A 78 7.84 -8.34 -6.92
CA ARG A 78 6.49 -8.90 -6.91
C ARG A 78 5.52 -7.83 -7.39
N SER A 79 4.43 -8.25 -8.01
CA SER A 79 3.36 -7.34 -8.44
C SER A 79 2.09 -7.64 -7.66
N VAL A 80 1.36 -6.60 -7.27
CA VAL A 80 -0.02 -6.69 -6.79
C VAL A 80 -0.90 -5.95 -7.78
N THR A 81 -1.97 -6.59 -8.24
CA THR A 81 -2.98 -5.95 -9.10
C THR A 81 -4.30 -5.90 -8.37
N PHE A 82 -4.83 -4.69 -8.22
CA PHE A 82 -6.10 -4.38 -7.60
C PHE A 82 -7.17 -4.31 -8.69
N SER A 83 -8.29 -4.95 -8.44
CA SER A 83 -9.38 -5.09 -9.40
C SER A 83 -10.72 -4.96 -8.71
N ARG A 84 -11.77 -4.68 -9.48
CA ARG A 84 -13.14 -4.71 -8.97
C ARG A 84 -13.51 -6.14 -8.59
N GLY A 85 -13.91 -6.31 -7.34
CA GLY A 85 -14.48 -7.55 -6.81
C GLY A 85 -15.98 -7.43 -6.56
N SER A 86 -16.53 -8.49 -5.99
CA SER A 86 -17.90 -8.53 -5.48
C SER A 86 -17.85 -8.65 -3.96
N GLY A 87 -18.49 -7.72 -3.25
CA GLY A 87 -18.56 -7.69 -1.78
C GLY A 87 -17.57 -6.73 -1.12
N ASP A 88 -17.74 -6.55 0.19
CA ASP A 88 -17.00 -5.54 0.98
C ASP A 88 -15.62 -6.03 1.43
N LEU A 89 -15.37 -7.34 1.43
CA LEU A 89 -14.10 -7.93 1.83
C LEU A 89 -13.20 -8.20 0.62
N ALA A 90 -11.90 -7.96 0.79
CA ALA A 90 -10.92 -8.23 -0.24
C ALA A 90 -10.74 -9.75 -0.47
N VAL A 91 -10.77 -10.17 -1.73
CA VAL A 91 -10.46 -11.54 -2.16
C VAL A 91 -9.06 -11.57 -2.76
N LEU A 92 -8.21 -12.47 -2.24
CA LEU A 92 -6.81 -12.62 -2.63
C LEU A 92 -6.63 -13.83 -3.53
N LYS A 93 -6.04 -13.64 -4.71
CA LYS A 93 -5.68 -14.71 -5.65
C LYS A 93 -4.22 -14.62 -6.06
N VAL A 94 -3.45 -15.66 -5.75
CA VAL A 94 -2.03 -15.74 -6.14
C VAL A 94 -1.90 -16.38 -7.53
N GLY A 95 -1.11 -15.76 -8.40
CA GLY A 95 -0.76 -16.26 -9.73
C GLY A 95 0.71 -16.02 -10.04
N GLY A 96 1.55 -17.04 -9.87
CA GLY A 96 2.99 -16.94 -10.15
C GLY A 96 3.70 -15.89 -9.29
N ARG A 97 4.12 -14.77 -9.91
CA ARG A 97 4.76 -13.63 -9.21
C ARG A 97 3.80 -12.48 -8.89
N THR A 98 2.53 -12.65 -9.21
CA THR A 98 1.49 -11.62 -9.06
C THR A 98 0.47 -12.05 -8.00
N LEU A 99 0.09 -11.11 -7.14
CA LEU A 99 -1.07 -11.21 -6.27
C LEU A 99 -2.19 -10.37 -6.87
N THR A 100 -3.37 -10.94 -7.08
CA THR A 100 -4.56 -10.18 -7.44
C THR A 100 -5.39 -9.95 -6.19
N VAL A 101 -5.74 -8.70 -5.94
CA VAL A 101 -6.67 -8.27 -4.89
C VAL A 101 -7.94 -7.81 -5.59
N SER A 102 -9.07 -8.38 -5.21
CA SER A 102 -10.38 -7.98 -5.73
C SER A 102 -11.25 -7.47 -4.57
N VAL A 103 -11.72 -6.23 -4.66
CA VAL A 103 -12.54 -5.60 -3.61
C VAL A 103 -13.67 -4.78 -4.24
N GLY A 104 -14.81 -4.66 -3.56
CA GLY A 104 -15.91 -3.82 -4.00
C GLY A 104 -15.51 -2.36 -4.19
N ASP A 105 -16.25 -1.62 -5.02
CA ASP A 105 -15.99 -0.19 -5.27
C ASP A 105 -16.28 0.70 -4.04
N GLY A 106 -16.92 0.13 -3.02
CA GLY A 106 -17.16 0.84 -1.78
C GLY A 106 -18.19 1.94 -1.90
N LEU A 107 -18.12 2.92 -1.00
CA LEU A 107 -18.96 4.11 -1.08
C LEU A 107 -18.42 5.13 -2.10
N PRO A 108 -19.27 5.88 -2.81
CA PRO A 108 -18.82 6.94 -3.72
C PRO A 108 -17.89 7.94 -3.03
N LYS A 109 -16.93 8.53 -3.77
CA LYS A 109 -16.01 9.55 -3.24
C LYS A 109 -16.71 10.79 -2.64
N SER A 110 -17.95 11.04 -3.02
CA SER A 110 -18.79 12.13 -2.48
C SER A 110 -19.47 11.79 -1.15
N SER A 111 -19.29 10.57 -0.65
CA SER A 111 -19.90 10.13 0.61
C SER A 111 -19.28 10.89 1.77
N LYS A 112 -20.14 11.44 2.64
CA LYS A 112 -19.73 12.14 3.85
C LYS A 112 -19.71 11.16 5.03
N PRO A 113 -18.78 11.29 5.98
CA PRO A 113 -18.81 10.51 7.22
C PRO A 113 -20.13 10.80 7.96
N THR A 114 -20.96 9.78 8.15
CA THR A 114 -22.13 9.91 9.03
C THR A 114 -21.64 9.81 10.47
N ARG A 115 -21.79 10.89 11.25
CA ARG A 115 -21.56 10.85 12.70
C ARG A 115 -22.61 9.93 13.33
N LYS A 116 -22.19 8.75 13.81
CA LYS A 116 -22.96 8.00 14.81
C LYS A 116 -22.62 8.53 16.19
#